data_AF-A0A814A5V7-F1
#
_entry.id   AF-A0A814A5V7-F1
#
_cell.length_a   1.000
_cell.length_b   1.000
_cell.length_c   1.000
_cell.angle_alpha   90.00
_cell.angle_beta   90.00
_cell.angle_gamma   90.00
#
_symmetry.space_group_name_H-M   'P 1'
#
loop_
_entity.id
_entity.type
_entity.pdbx_description
1 polymer ?
#
loop_
_entity_poly.entity_id
_entity_poly.type
_entity_poly.pdbx_seq_one_letter_code
_entity_poly.pdbx_strand_id
1 'polypeptide(L)'
;MTMNKMILESLSNELFIELFELFDVVDLFRSFYGQNIRFNSLLLTHVRDCRVDFRSIFKEDFNRFCRIYLPFIINRTIYLRLSDNEETPYQCAHFQSAGFTFGQFDNLRYLTFENVSSDSKIDQFFFCDLYHLRNLTHLKFIDCRLCAISSSDFQDVIDQIWNLPKLTHCYFDFRFRGRSHFCIPTSVSTSLQYLTTLGNWWYSNKFVDLLKKTPNLRTFAVSLKTFQIDEIPFLYQFLSWPKNLSVKRLILYKVNTQRLMINLFQLVPNVSHLKIEIFSIKLDGNEWEQIIVNYLPQLKVFQMKMNTDLCHSIDNQRNEEKIDQFLATYRTPFWIEHHQWFIRCHWGLWMKDIMICVYSLPYKFGDSLIYEDQLLDQTKSTCPGEMHF
;
A
#
# COMPACT_ATOMS: atom_id res chain seq x y z
N MET A 1 -30.92 -28.49 41.69
CA MET A 1 -30.93 -27.59 40.52
C MET A 1 -29.82 -28.05 39.59
N THR A 2 -30.13 -29.00 38.71
CA THR A 2 -29.16 -29.56 37.76
C THR A 2 -28.88 -28.52 36.69
N MET A 3 -27.65 -28.00 36.62
CA MET A 3 -27.20 -27.24 35.46
C MET A 3 -27.40 -28.13 34.23
N ASN A 4 -28.31 -27.74 33.35
CA ASN A 4 -28.43 -28.35 32.02
C ASN A 4 -27.08 -28.17 31.34
N LYS A 5 -26.32 -29.26 31.24
CA LYS A 5 -25.05 -29.28 30.53
C LYS A 5 -25.39 -29.03 29.07
N MET A 6 -25.14 -27.82 28.57
CA MET A 6 -25.28 -27.56 27.13
C MET A 6 -24.31 -28.50 26.42
N ILE A 7 -24.87 -29.37 25.58
CA ILE A 7 -24.12 -30.28 24.73
C ILE A 7 -23.90 -29.54 23.42
N LEU A 8 -22.65 -29.25 23.07
CA LEU A 8 -22.32 -28.51 21.85
C LEU A 8 -22.94 -29.18 20.61
N GLU A 9 -22.98 -30.51 20.60
CA GLU A 9 -23.56 -31.36 19.57
C GLU A 9 -25.08 -31.20 19.42
N SER A 10 -25.76 -30.58 20.39
CA SER A 10 -27.20 -30.28 20.31
C SER A 10 -27.51 -28.97 19.58
N LEU A 11 -26.52 -28.12 19.32
CA LEU A 11 -26.69 -26.92 18.51
C LEU A 11 -27.08 -27.31 17.08
N SER A 12 -27.84 -26.45 16.40
CA SER A 12 -28.27 -26.68 15.02
C SER A 12 -27.14 -26.41 14.01
N ASN A 13 -27.28 -26.88 12.77
CA ASN A 13 -26.25 -26.67 11.74
C ASN A 13 -26.09 -25.20 11.40
N GLU A 14 -27.19 -24.46 11.41
CA GLU A 14 -27.26 -23.03 11.11
C GLU A 14 -26.40 -22.23 12.08
N LEU A 15 -26.47 -22.53 13.39
CA LEU A 15 -25.63 -21.88 14.39
C LEU A 15 -24.13 -22.15 14.18
N PHE A 16 -23.76 -23.38 13.79
CA PHE A 16 -22.36 -23.66 13.47
C PHE A 16 -21.90 -22.93 12.21
N ILE A 17 -22.76 -22.80 11.20
CA ILE A 17 -22.44 -22.07 9.97
C ILE A 17 -22.23 -20.59 10.30
N GLU A 18 -23.13 -19.97 11.07
CA GLU A 18 -22.98 -18.59 11.52
C GLU A 18 -21.68 -18.38 12.33
N LEU A 19 -21.34 -19.32 13.21
CA LEU A 19 -20.06 -19.27 13.92
C LEU A 19 -18.88 -19.42 12.96
N PHE A 20 -18.97 -20.29 11.96
CA PHE A 20 -17.89 -20.53 11.02
C PHE A 20 -17.56 -19.28 10.18
N GLU A 21 -18.55 -18.43 9.90
CA GLU A 21 -18.33 -17.15 9.21
C GLU A 21 -17.44 -16.17 9.98
N LEU A 22 -17.25 -16.38 11.30
CA LEU A 22 -16.43 -15.51 12.15
C LEU A 22 -14.96 -15.92 12.21
N PHE A 23 -14.59 -17.12 11.73
CA PHE A 23 -13.23 -17.65 11.85
C PHE A 23 -12.54 -17.80 10.49
N ASP A 24 -11.20 -17.77 10.49
CA ASP A 24 -10.42 -18.13 9.31
C ASP A 24 -10.54 -19.64 9.03
N VAL A 25 -10.46 -20.02 7.74
CA VAL A 25 -10.59 -21.42 7.32
C VAL A 25 -9.52 -22.30 7.96
N VAL A 26 -8.32 -21.77 8.19
CA VAL A 26 -7.26 -22.49 8.91
C VAL A 26 -7.71 -22.88 10.31
N ASP A 27 -8.26 -21.94 11.07
CA ASP A 27 -8.71 -22.17 12.44
C ASP A 27 -9.90 -23.12 12.50
N LEU A 28 -10.82 -23.01 11.54
CA LEU A 28 -11.97 -23.89 11.41
C LEU A 28 -11.56 -25.34 11.19
N PHE A 29 -10.71 -25.60 10.20
CA PHE A 29 -10.26 -26.96 9.91
C PHE A 29 -9.40 -27.49 11.04
N ARG A 30 -8.57 -26.66 11.67
CA ARG A 30 -7.79 -27.07 12.84
C ARG A 30 -8.68 -27.50 14.01
N SER A 31 -9.76 -26.76 14.26
CA SER A 31 -10.60 -26.95 15.45
C SER A 31 -11.66 -28.04 15.27
N PHE A 32 -12.30 -28.08 14.11
CA PHE A 32 -13.51 -28.90 13.89
C PHE A 32 -13.31 -30.10 12.97
N TYR A 33 -12.28 -30.11 12.11
CA TYR A 33 -12.06 -31.22 11.19
C TYR A 33 -11.55 -32.46 11.92
N GLY A 34 -12.13 -33.62 11.62
CA GLY A 34 -11.80 -34.91 12.23
C GLY A 34 -12.49 -35.17 13.57
N GLN A 35 -13.24 -34.19 14.11
CA GLN A 35 -13.93 -34.35 15.40
C GLN A 35 -15.16 -35.26 15.30
N ASN A 36 -16.00 -35.06 14.28
CA ASN A 36 -17.10 -35.96 13.96
C ASN A 36 -17.56 -35.76 12.50
N ILE A 37 -18.37 -36.70 12.00
CA ILE A 37 -18.86 -36.70 10.61
C ILE A 37 -19.70 -35.44 10.30
N ARG A 38 -20.47 -34.95 11.27
CA ARG A 38 -21.32 -33.76 11.11
C ARG A 38 -20.46 -32.52 10.88
N PHE A 39 -19.43 -32.26 11.68
CA PHE A 39 -18.53 -31.13 11.49
C PHE A 39 -17.71 -31.24 10.19
N ASN A 40 -17.24 -32.44 9.84
CA ASN A 40 -16.56 -32.65 8.57
C ASN A 40 -17.47 -32.32 7.39
N SER A 41 -18.73 -32.77 7.44
CA SER A 41 -19.72 -32.43 6.42
C SER A 41 -19.91 -30.92 6.37
N LEU A 42 -20.12 -30.26 7.51
CA LEU A 42 -20.35 -28.82 7.56
C LEU A 42 -19.19 -28.01 6.95
N LEU A 43 -17.96 -28.34 7.32
CA LEU A 43 -16.76 -27.70 6.76
C LEU A 43 -16.65 -27.90 5.25
N LEU A 44 -16.87 -29.13 4.78
CA LEU A 44 -16.70 -29.48 3.36
C LEU A 44 -17.89 -29.09 2.47
N THR A 45 -19.07 -28.79 3.00
CA THR A 45 -20.24 -28.41 2.20
C THR A 45 -20.59 -26.93 2.28
N HIS A 46 -20.38 -26.28 3.44
CA HIS A 46 -20.81 -24.90 3.65
C HIS A 46 -19.71 -23.86 3.51
N VAL A 47 -18.43 -24.23 3.72
CA VAL A 47 -17.33 -23.32 3.44
C VAL A 47 -17.11 -23.27 1.92
N ARG A 48 -17.73 -22.29 1.28
CA ARG A 48 -17.73 -22.11 -0.19
C ARG A 48 -16.71 -21.08 -0.66
N ASP A 49 -16.56 -20.00 0.09
CA ASP A 49 -15.63 -18.90 -0.21
C ASP A 49 -14.45 -19.00 0.75
N CYS A 50 -13.54 -19.92 0.46
CA CYS A 50 -12.43 -20.18 1.37
C CYS A 50 -11.44 -19.02 1.34
N ARG A 51 -11.24 -18.41 2.51
CA ARG A 51 -10.18 -17.44 2.76
C ARG A 51 -9.11 -18.14 3.56
N VAL A 52 -7.95 -18.30 2.95
CA VAL A 52 -6.81 -18.99 3.55
C VAL A 52 -5.74 -17.96 3.87
N ASP A 53 -5.58 -17.66 5.16
CA ASP A 53 -4.57 -16.74 5.65
C ASP A 53 -3.52 -17.48 6.50
N PHE A 54 -2.31 -17.56 5.97
CA PHE A 54 -1.21 -18.26 6.64
C PHE A 54 -0.25 -17.33 7.40
N ARG A 55 -0.64 -16.10 7.72
CA ARG A 55 0.27 -15.16 8.42
C ARG A 55 0.74 -15.62 9.80
N SER A 56 -0.13 -16.22 10.60
CA SER A 56 0.14 -16.51 12.02
C SER A 56 0.00 -18.00 12.34
N ILE A 57 0.10 -18.85 11.32
CA ILE A 57 0.00 -20.30 11.47
C ILE A 57 1.35 -20.86 11.94
N PHE A 58 1.39 -21.82 12.85
CA PHE A 58 2.66 -22.49 13.16
C PHE A 58 3.09 -23.42 12.02
N LYS A 59 4.41 -23.65 11.87
CA LYS A 59 4.96 -24.49 10.79
C LYS A 59 4.34 -25.90 10.72
N GLU A 60 4.12 -26.54 11.86
CA GLU A 60 3.52 -27.88 11.91
C GLU A 60 2.07 -27.88 11.43
N ASP A 61 1.29 -26.89 11.88
CA ASP A 61 -0.09 -26.68 11.46
C ASP A 61 -0.17 -26.34 9.97
N PHE A 62 0.76 -25.54 9.45
CA PHE A 62 0.88 -25.24 8.03
C PHE A 62 1.11 -26.49 7.19
N ASN A 63 2.11 -27.30 7.57
CA ASN A 63 2.40 -28.54 6.86
C ASN A 63 1.21 -29.51 6.89
N ARG A 64 0.54 -29.62 8.04
CA ARG A 64 -0.66 -30.44 8.19
C ARG A 64 -1.81 -29.91 7.33
N PHE A 65 -2.05 -28.60 7.34
CA PHE A 65 -3.11 -27.96 6.56
C PHE A 65 -2.87 -28.15 5.06
N CYS A 66 -1.67 -27.86 4.58
CA CYS A 66 -1.28 -28.06 3.20
C CYS A 66 -1.43 -29.52 2.75
N ARG A 67 -1.04 -30.50 3.58
CA ARG A 67 -1.14 -31.93 3.20
C ARG A 67 -2.55 -32.49 3.26
N ILE A 68 -3.30 -32.13 4.30
CA ILE A 68 -4.56 -32.80 4.62
C ILE A 68 -5.75 -31.97 4.15
N TYR A 69 -5.77 -30.66 4.34
CA TYR A 69 -6.99 -29.86 4.21
C TYR A 69 -7.07 -29.09 2.90
N LEU A 70 -5.97 -28.43 2.51
CA LEU A 70 -5.91 -27.58 1.32
C LEU A 70 -6.36 -28.29 0.01
N PRO A 71 -5.99 -29.57 -0.25
CA PRO A 71 -6.43 -30.26 -1.46
C PRO A 71 -7.95 -30.36 -1.62
N PHE A 72 -8.71 -30.38 -0.51
CA PHE A 72 -10.17 -30.48 -0.54
C PHE A 72 -10.87 -29.14 -0.82
N ILE A 73 -10.18 -28.02 -0.61
CA ILE A 73 -10.75 -26.68 -0.71
C ILE A 73 -10.08 -25.81 -1.78
N ILE A 74 -9.04 -26.32 -2.46
CA ILE A 74 -8.21 -25.54 -3.39
C ILE A 74 -9.02 -24.83 -4.48
N ASN A 75 -10.03 -25.52 -5.04
CA ASN A 75 -10.92 -24.99 -6.06
C ASN A 75 -11.97 -24.01 -5.51
N ARG A 76 -12.08 -23.86 -4.19
CA ARG A 76 -12.99 -22.92 -3.51
C ARG A 76 -12.26 -21.74 -2.87
N THR A 77 -10.94 -21.77 -2.89
CA THR A 77 -10.10 -20.71 -2.33
C THR A 77 -10.20 -19.46 -3.20
N ILE A 78 -10.81 -18.42 -2.64
CA ILE A 78 -10.94 -17.10 -3.27
C ILE A 78 -9.86 -16.12 -2.82
N TYR A 79 -9.27 -16.36 -1.65
CA TYR A 79 -8.25 -15.53 -1.03
C TYR A 79 -7.13 -16.41 -0.49
N LEU A 80 -5.89 -16.09 -0.86
CA LEU A 80 -4.69 -16.73 -0.37
C LEU A 80 -3.69 -15.68 0.10
N ARG A 81 -3.19 -15.83 1.33
CA ARG A 81 -2.08 -15.05 1.85
C ARG A 81 -0.96 -15.95 2.33
N LEU A 82 0.25 -15.69 1.81
CA LEU A 82 1.48 -16.39 2.14
C LEU A 82 2.47 -15.40 2.75
N SER A 83 3.21 -15.83 3.77
CA SER A 83 4.22 -15.01 4.44
C SER A 83 5.43 -15.81 4.91
N ASP A 84 6.62 -15.24 4.72
CA ASP A 84 7.88 -15.77 5.29
C ASP A 84 8.32 -14.94 6.50
N ASN A 85 7.43 -14.73 7.47
CA ASN A 85 7.76 -14.02 8.69
C ASN A 85 8.59 -14.90 9.66
N GLU A 86 8.93 -14.34 10.83
CA GLU A 86 9.72 -15.03 11.85
C GLU A 86 9.03 -16.29 12.42
N GLU A 87 7.70 -16.31 12.44
CA GLU A 87 6.90 -17.45 12.92
C GLU A 87 6.84 -18.59 11.88
N THR A 88 6.90 -18.25 10.58
CA THR A 88 6.85 -19.20 9.46
C THR A 88 7.93 -18.95 8.41
N PRO A 89 9.22 -19.12 8.74
CA PRO A 89 10.28 -18.94 7.76
C PRO A 89 10.14 -19.96 6.62
N TYR A 90 10.34 -19.49 5.39
CA TYR A 90 10.27 -20.30 4.16
C TYR A 90 8.92 -20.96 3.87
N GLN A 91 7.83 -20.45 4.45
CA GLN A 91 6.47 -20.93 4.20
C GLN A 91 6.16 -21.01 2.70
N CYS A 92 6.56 -19.98 1.95
CA CYS A 92 6.42 -19.88 0.51
C CYS A 92 7.09 -21.07 -0.20
N ALA A 93 8.36 -21.35 0.11
CA ALA A 93 9.08 -22.50 -0.46
C ALA A 93 8.46 -23.84 -0.04
N HIS A 94 7.94 -23.93 1.19
CA HIS A 94 7.26 -25.13 1.68
C HIS A 94 5.93 -25.38 0.95
N PHE A 95 5.15 -24.33 0.69
CA PHE A 95 3.93 -24.39 -0.10
C PHE A 95 4.18 -25.02 -1.46
N GLN A 96 5.23 -24.56 -2.15
CA GLN A 96 5.68 -25.14 -3.41
C GLN A 96 6.12 -26.60 -3.25
N SER A 97 6.95 -26.91 -2.24
CA SER A 97 7.44 -28.28 -2.02
C SER A 97 6.34 -29.29 -1.74
N ALA A 98 5.17 -28.82 -1.29
CA ALA A 98 3.96 -29.63 -1.12
C ALA A 98 3.21 -29.91 -2.44
N GLY A 99 3.70 -29.40 -3.58
CA GLY A 99 3.16 -29.65 -4.92
C GLY A 99 2.08 -28.67 -5.36
N PHE A 100 1.92 -27.55 -4.66
CA PHE A 100 0.92 -26.54 -5.02
C PHE A 100 1.46 -25.57 -6.07
N THR A 101 0.66 -25.37 -7.13
CA THR A 101 0.88 -24.35 -8.16
C THR A 101 -0.32 -23.41 -8.21
N PHE A 102 -0.11 -22.16 -8.62
CA PHE A 102 -1.20 -21.19 -8.68
C PHE A 102 -2.28 -21.56 -9.72
N GLY A 103 -1.92 -22.35 -10.73
CA GLY A 103 -2.88 -22.87 -11.71
C GLY A 103 -3.94 -23.80 -11.14
N GLN A 104 -3.78 -24.31 -9.92
CA GLN A 104 -4.81 -25.12 -9.25
C GLN A 104 -5.91 -24.28 -8.58
N PHE A 105 -5.69 -22.98 -8.41
CA PHE A 105 -6.59 -22.09 -7.70
C PHE A 105 -7.50 -21.33 -8.68
N ASP A 106 -8.37 -22.07 -9.37
CA ASP A 106 -9.21 -21.53 -10.45
C ASP A 106 -10.07 -20.32 -10.03
N ASN A 107 -10.50 -20.29 -8.77
CA ASN A 107 -11.39 -19.26 -8.24
C ASN A 107 -10.65 -18.16 -7.46
N LEU A 108 -9.31 -18.15 -7.48
CA LEU A 108 -8.53 -17.16 -6.74
C LEU A 108 -8.79 -15.75 -7.27
N ARG A 109 -9.22 -14.87 -6.38
CA ARG A 109 -9.50 -13.45 -6.67
C ARG A 109 -8.52 -12.52 -5.96
N TYR A 110 -7.97 -12.96 -4.83
CA TYR A 110 -7.07 -12.20 -3.99
C TYR A 110 -5.82 -13.02 -3.66
N LEU A 111 -4.66 -12.48 -3.99
CA LEU A 111 -3.37 -13.08 -3.65
C LEU A 111 -2.51 -12.04 -2.93
N THR A 112 -1.99 -12.41 -1.76
CA THR A 112 -1.11 -11.55 -0.97
C THR A 112 0.14 -12.30 -0.57
N PHE A 113 1.29 -11.68 -0.83
CA PHE A 113 2.59 -12.09 -0.34
C PHE A 113 3.07 -11.06 0.67
N GLU A 114 3.64 -11.52 1.78
CA GLU A 114 4.08 -10.62 2.85
C GLU A 114 5.40 -11.08 3.47
N ASN A 115 6.33 -10.15 3.67
CA ASN A 115 7.65 -10.41 4.26
C ASN A 115 8.44 -11.51 3.52
N VAL A 116 8.11 -11.80 2.26
CA VAL A 116 8.82 -12.79 1.46
C VAL A 116 10.21 -12.26 1.16
N SER A 117 11.24 -12.94 1.69
CA SER A 117 12.64 -12.65 1.41
C SER A 117 13.16 -13.72 0.47
N SER A 118 13.50 -13.35 -0.77
CA SER A 118 14.03 -14.33 -1.70
C SER A 118 15.47 -14.68 -1.36
N ASP A 119 15.70 -15.94 -1.02
CA ASP A 119 16.91 -16.62 -1.45
C ASP A 119 16.60 -17.14 -2.87
N SER A 120 17.52 -16.95 -3.81
CA SER A 120 17.40 -17.00 -5.29
C SER A 120 16.50 -18.05 -5.98
N LYS A 121 15.99 -19.06 -5.27
CA LYS A 121 15.07 -20.10 -5.79
C LYS A 121 13.59 -19.71 -5.72
N ILE A 122 13.20 -18.82 -4.82
CA ILE A 122 11.81 -18.34 -4.68
C ILE A 122 11.46 -17.45 -5.90
N ASP A 123 12.38 -16.67 -6.43
CA ASP A 123 12.10 -15.74 -7.53
C ASP A 123 11.70 -16.43 -8.84
N GLN A 124 12.27 -17.59 -9.16
CA GLN A 124 11.95 -18.26 -10.43
C GLN A 124 10.59 -18.97 -10.44
N PHE A 125 10.07 -19.40 -9.29
CA PHE A 125 8.81 -20.15 -9.23
C PHE A 125 7.60 -19.25 -8.98
N PHE A 126 7.73 -18.29 -8.06
CA PHE A 126 6.59 -17.46 -7.62
C PHE A 126 6.01 -16.62 -8.74
N PHE A 127 6.85 -16.25 -9.70
CA PHE A 127 6.45 -15.37 -10.78
C PHE A 127 6.14 -16.10 -12.09
N CYS A 128 6.67 -17.30 -12.30
CA CYS A 128 6.39 -18.05 -13.52
C CYS A 128 4.95 -18.58 -13.59
N ASP A 129 4.24 -18.75 -12.48
CA ASP A 129 2.88 -19.33 -12.47
C ASP A 129 1.74 -18.30 -12.44
N LEU A 130 2.06 -17.00 -12.37
CA LEU A 130 1.03 -15.97 -12.20
C LEU A 130 0.08 -15.87 -13.40
N TYR A 131 0.56 -16.18 -14.62
CA TYR A 131 -0.26 -16.12 -15.84
C TYR A 131 -1.49 -17.06 -15.82
N HIS A 132 -1.51 -18.07 -14.95
CA HIS A 132 -2.66 -18.96 -14.79
C HIS A 132 -3.83 -18.32 -14.01
N LEU A 133 -3.57 -17.25 -13.26
CA LEU A 133 -4.53 -16.63 -12.35
C LEU A 133 -5.52 -15.70 -13.08
N ARG A 134 -6.28 -16.23 -14.05
CA ARG A 134 -7.20 -15.46 -14.90
C ARG A 134 -8.35 -14.76 -14.15
N ASN A 135 -8.67 -15.24 -12.95
CA ASN A 135 -9.71 -14.68 -12.09
C ASN A 135 -9.19 -13.68 -11.05
N LEU A 136 -7.88 -13.45 -11.00
CA LEU A 136 -7.27 -12.56 -10.02
C LEU A 136 -7.71 -11.12 -10.25
N THR A 137 -8.22 -10.51 -9.19
CA THR A 137 -8.66 -9.11 -9.18
C THR A 137 -7.75 -8.24 -8.33
N HIS A 138 -7.11 -8.83 -7.32
CA HIS A 138 -6.25 -8.15 -6.37
C HIS A 138 -4.95 -8.93 -6.16
N LEU A 139 -3.82 -8.25 -6.36
CA LEU A 139 -2.49 -8.77 -6.10
C LEU A 139 -1.74 -7.82 -5.17
N LYS A 140 -1.14 -8.34 -4.11
CA LYS A 140 -0.37 -7.56 -3.14
C LYS A 140 0.95 -8.22 -2.80
N PHE A 141 2.00 -7.43 -2.81
CA PHE A 141 3.32 -7.75 -2.26
C PHE A 141 3.62 -6.74 -1.17
N ILE A 142 3.78 -7.20 0.08
CA ILE A 142 3.94 -6.36 1.27
C ILE A 142 5.31 -6.64 1.89
N ASP A 143 6.16 -5.62 1.98
CA ASP A 143 7.54 -5.73 2.47
C ASP A 143 8.32 -6.93 1.90
N CYS A 144 8.17 -7.19 0.60
CA CYS A 144 8.86 -8.28 -0.07
C CYS A 144 10.28 -7.85 -0.43
N ARG A 145 11.27 -8.69 -0.14
CA ARG A 145 12.70 -8.43 -0.44
C ARG A 145 13.14 -9.33 -1.56
N LEU A 146 13.48 -8.73 -2.70
CA LEU A 146 13.94 -9.45 -3.89
C LEU A 146 15.47 -9.35 -3.98
N CYS A 147 16.15 -10.48 -3.96
CA CYS A 147 17.59 -10.60 -4.14
C CYS A 147 17.94 -10.92 -5.59
N ALA A 148 18.84 -10.15 -6.21
CA ALA A 148 19.60 -10.50 -7.41
C ALA A 148 18.84 -11.21 -8.56
N ILE A 149 17.55 -10.90 -8.74
CA ILE A 149 16.82 -11.31 -9.94
C ILE A 149 17.46 -10.58 -11.13
N SER A 150 17.72 -11.30 -12.22
CA SER A 150 18.15 -10.64 -13.46
C SER A 150 17.07 -9.65 -13.89
N SER A 151 17.46 -8.53 -14.51
CA SER A 151 16.47 -7.55 -14.96
C SER A 151 15.47 -8.13 -15.98
N SER A 152 15.86 -9.16 -16.72
CA SER A 152 14.99 -9.87 -17.66
C SER A 152 13.94 -10.70 -16.93
N ASP A 153 14.34 -11.49 -15.93
CA ASP A 153 13.37 -12.34 -15.23
C ASP A 153 12.32 -11.48 -14.53
N PHE A 154 12.73 -10.39 -13.88
CA PHE A 154 11.79 -9.45 -13.24
C PHE A 154 10.87 -8.76 -14.26
N GLN A 155 11.36 -8.46 -15.47
CA GLN A 155 10.54 -7.90 -16.55
C GLN A 155 9.43 -8.87 -16.96
N ASP A 156 9.74 -10.16 -17.09
CA ASP A 156 8.77 -11.19 -17.47
C ASP A 156 7.64 -11.30 -16.42
N VAL A 157 7.98 -11.18 -15.14
CA VAL A 157 6.99 -11.12 -14.04
C VAL A 157 6.03 -9.96 -14.23
N ILE A 158 6.59 -8.76 -14.42
CA ILE A 158 5.80 -7.53 -14.53
C ILE A 158 4.88 -7.62 -15.74
N ASP A 159 5.36 -8.18 -16.85
CA ASP A 159 4.58 -8.38 -18.06
C ASP A 159 3.45 -9.39 -17.85
N GLN A 160 3.70 -10.49 -17.13
CA GLN A 160 2.66 -11.45 -16.77
C GLN A 160 1.57 -10.81 -15.90
N ILE A 161 1.95 -10.04 -14.88
CA ILE A 161 1.00 -9.34 -14.00
C ILE A 161 0.16 -8.34 -14.82
N TRP A 162 0.79 -7.60 -15.72
CA TRP A 162 0.09 -6.62 -16.56
C TRP A 162 -0.91 -7.26 -17.54
N ASN A 163 -0.65 -8.50 -17.95
CA ASN A 163 -1.50 -9.28 -18.84
C ASN A 163 -2.67 -10.00 -18.13
N LEU A 164 -2.78 -9.89 -16.80
CA LEU A 164 -3.89 -10.50 -16.07
C LEU A 164 -5.21 -9.79 -16.39
N PRO A 165 -6.20 -10.49 -17.00
CA PRO A 165 -7.34 -9.85 -17.66
C PRO A 165 -8.36 -9.23 -16.70
N LYS A 166 -8.38 -9.66 -15.43
CA LYS A 166 -9.32 -9.18 -14.41
C LYS A 166 -8.62 -8.40 -13.29
N LEU A 167 -7.31 -8.20 -13.37
CA LEU A 167 -6.56 -7.53 -12.32
C LEU A 167 -6.94 -6.07 -12.27
N THR A 168 -7.56 -5.64 -11.17
CA THR A 168 -7.99 -4.25 -10.97
C THR A 168 -7.12 -3.53 -9.95
N HIS A 169 -6.59 -4.26 -8.96
CA HIS A 169 -5.78 -3.72 -7.88
C HIS A 169 -4.43 -4.43 -7.81
N CYS A 170 -3.35 -3.65 -7.86
CA CYS A 170 -2.00 -4.14 -7.67
C CYS A 170 -1.26 -3.28 -6.66
N TYR A 171 -0.65 -3.92 -5.67
CA TYR A 171 0.17 -3.28 -4.65
C TYR A 171 1.54 -3.93 -4.64
N PHE A 172 2.56 -3.13 -4.94
CA PHE A 172 3.96 -3.53 -4.95
C PHE A 172 4.70 -2.77 -3.85
N ASP A 173 5.12 -3.48 -2.82
CA ASP A 173 6.10 -2.98 -1.85
C ASP A 173 7.29 -3.93 -1.88
N PHE A 174 8.21 -3.63 -2.80
CA PHE A 174 9.43 -4.39 -2.99
C PHE A 174 10.63 -3.61 -2.49
N ARG A 175 11.58 -4.33 -1.87
CA ARG A 175 12.91 -3.82 -1.56
C ARG A 175 13.92 -4.64 -2.32
N PHE A 176 14.61 -4.00 -3.26
CA PHE A 176 15.69 -4.66 -3.99
C PHE A 176 16.99 -4.61 -3.19
N ARG A 177 17.69 -5.74 -3.08
CA ARG A 177 19.10 -5.71 -2.66
C ARG A 177 19.95 -5.21 -3.83
N GLY A 178 20.26 -3.92 -3.86
CA GLY A 178 21.12 -3.30 -4.88
C GLY A 178 20.49 -2.06 -5.53
N ARG A 179 21.04 -1.63 -6.68
CA ARG A 179 20.54 -0.47 -7.47
C ARG A 179 19.51 -0.87 -8.53
N SER A 180 18.67 -1.88 -8.26
CA SER A 180 17.63 -2.28 -9.20
C SER A 180 16.45 -1.31 -9.14
N HIS A 181 15.90 -0.98 -10.30
CA HIS A 181 14.76 -0.08 -10.47
C HIS A 181 13.52 -0.86 -10.91
N PHE A 182 12.34 -0.27 -10.75
CA PHE A 182 11.12 -0.88 -11.25
C PHE A 182 11.13 -0.97 -12.79
N CYS A 183 10.77 -2.15 -13.32
CA CYS A 183 10.70 -2.42 -14.75
C CYS A 183 9.40 -1.87 -15.37
N ILE A 184 9.47 -1.37 -16.60
CA ILE A 184 8.27 -0.90 -17.29
C ILE A 184 7.66 -2.04 -18.08
N PRO A 185 6.38 -2.35 -17.88
CA PRO A 185 5.71 -3.42 -18.61
C PRO A 185 5.75 -3.18 -20.12
N THR A 186 6.01 -4.24 -20.88
CA THR A 186 5.94 -4.24 -22.34
C THR A 186 4.49 -4.23 -22.81
N SER A 187 3.60 -4.85 -22.04
CA SER A 187 2.17 -5.02 -22.33
C SER A 187 1.31 -3.91 -21.72
N VAL A 188 0.14 -3.64 -22.33
CA VAL A 188 -0.83 -2.65 -21.82
C VAL A 188 -1.87 -3.38 -20.97
N SER A 189 -2.03 -2.97 -19.71
CA SER A 189 -3.11 -3.47 -18.87
C SER A 189 -4.36 -2.62 -19.06
N THR A 190 -5.44 -3.24 -19.53
CA THR A 190 -6.74 -2.58 -19.72
C THR A 190 -7.66 -2.73 -18.50
N SER A 191 -7.37 -3.63 -17.57
CA SER A 191 -8.19 -3.88 -16.38
C SER A 191 -7.73 -3.10 -15.14
N LEU A 192 -6.44 -2.75 -15.06
CA LEU A 192 -5.86 -2.17 -13.86
C LEU A 192 -6.38 -0.75 -13.59
N GLN A 193 -6.90 -0.55 -12.38
CA GLN A 193 -7.52 0.70 -11.93
C GLN A 193 -6.83 1.29 -10.70
N TYR A 194 -6.15 0.46 -9.91
CA TYR A 194 -5.46 0.83 -8.68
C TYR A 194 -4.06 0.26 -8.69
N LEU A 195 -3.05 1.12 -8.65
CA LEU A 195 -1.66 0.73 -8.62
C LEU A 195 -0.94 1.46 -7.49
N THR A 196 -0.32 0.69 -6.61
CA THR A 196 0.57 1.19 -5.56
C THR A 196 1.96 0.63 -5.77
N THR A 197 2.97 1.48 -5.74
CA THR A 197 4.38 1.11 -5.88
C THR A 197 5.23 1.80 -4.80
N LEU A 198 5.55 1.07 -3.74
CA LEU A 198 6.38 1.48 -2.61
C LEU A 198 7.71 0.73 -2.63
N GLY A 199 8.69 1.24 -1.87
CA GLY A 199 10.02 0.63 -1.72
C GLY A 199 10.94 0.72 -2.95
N ASN A 200 10.35 0.89 -4.14
CA ASN A 200 11.05 0.91 -5.42
C ASN A 200 11.70 2.27 -5.74
N TRP A 201 12.82 2.20 -6.45
CA TRP A 201 13.45 3.38 -7.04
C TRP A 201 12.92 3.57 -8.46
N TRP A 202 12.60 4.82 -8.80
CA TRP A 202 12.03 5.18 -10.09
C TRP A 202 12.95 6.16 -10.81
N TYR A 203 13.28 5.83 -12.05
CA TYR A 203 13.68 6.87 -12.99
C TYR A 203 12.45 7.64 -13.43
N SER A 204 12.57 8.96 -13.42
CA SER A 204 11.45 9.87 -13.65
C SER A 204 10.86 9.76 -15.06
N ASN A 205 11.65 9.36 -16.07
CA ASN A 205 11.18 9.09 -17.43
C ASN A 205 10.31 7.83 -17.54
N LYS A 206 10.57 6.81 -16.71
CA LYS A 206 9.84 5.53 -16.73
C LYS A 206 8.41 5.65 -16.24
N PHE A 207 8.15 6.67 -15.42
CA PHE A 207 6.84 6.94 -14.85
C PHE A 207 5.73 7.10 -15.90
N VAL A 208 6.02 7.83 -16.97
CA VAL A 208 5.04 8.09 -18.03
C VAL A 208 4.79 6.86 -18.87
N ASP A 209 5.85 6.11 -19.13
CA ASP A 209 5.72 4.87 -19.87
C ASP A 209 4.83 3.88 -19.09
N LEU A 210 4.96 3.81 -17.76
CA LEU A 210 4.04 3.02 -16.92
C LEU A 210 2.57 3.46 -17.09
N LEU A 211 2.32 4.76 -17.08
CA LEU A 211 0.96 5.29 -17.19
C LEU A 211 0.37 5.08 -18.59
N LYS A 212 1.19 5.14 -19.64
CA LYS A 212 0.78 4.73 -21.00
C LYS A 212 0.40 3.25 -21.07
N LYS A 213 1.05 2.41 -20.26
CA LYS A 213 0.77 0.97 -20.16
C LYS A 213 -0.38 0.64 -19.19
N THR A 214 -0.98 1.65 -18.56
CA THR A 214 -2.11 1.51 -17.61
C THR A 214 -3.19 2.57 -17.87
N PRO A 215 -3.78 2.63 -19.07
CA PRO A 215 -4.64 3.73 -19.49
C PRO A 215 -5.92 3.92 -18.65
N ASN A 216 -6.38 2.89 -17.93
CA ASN A 216 -7.60 2.95 -17.11
C ASN A 216 -7.34 3.22 -15.62
N LEU A 217 -6.12 3.63 -15.28
CA LEU A 217 -5.71 3.85 -13.90
C LEU A 217 -6.48 5.03 -13.29
N ARG A 218 -7.12 4.77 -12.15
CA ARG A 218 -7.93 5.76 -11.39
C ARG A 218 -7.23 6.20 -10.12
N THR A 219 -6.58 5.26 -9.43
CA THR A 219 -5.79 5.52 -8.23
C THR A 219 -4.36 5.11 -8.46
N PHE A 220 -3.45 6.03 -8.18
CA PHE A 220 -2.04 5.77 -8.32
C PHE A 220 -1.29 6.25 -7.07
N ALA A 221 -0.51 5.35 -6.49
CA ALA A 221 0.26 5.59 -5.27
C ALA A 221 1.73 5.23 -5.48
N VAL A 222 2.64 6.15 -5.20
CA VAL A 222 4.07 5.97 -5.50
C VAL A 222 4.98 6.62 -4.47
N SER A 223 6.13 5.98 -4.19
CA SER A 223 7.24 6.62 -3.49
C SER A 223 8.15 7.33 -4.50
N LEU A 224 8.30 8.65 -4.39
CA LEU A 224 9.16 9.45 -5.26
C LEU A 224 10.50 9.73 -4.57
N LYS A 225 11.46 8.81 -4.67
CA LYS A 225 12.84 9.03 -4.24
C LYS A 225 13.74 9.23 -5.46
N THR A 226 14.30 10.42 -5.63
CA THR A 226 15.30 10.70 -6.68
C THR A 226 16.72 10.70 -6.10
N PHE A 227 17.70 10.32 -6.91
CA PHE A 227 19.09 10.73 -6.68
C PHE A 227 19.30 12.13 -7.26
N GLN A 228 20.12 12.95 -6.62
CA GLN A 228 20.48 14.30 -7.06
C GLN A 228 21.08 14.36 -8.49
N ILE A 229 21.43 13.22 -9.08
CA ILE A 229 22.18 13.12 -10.35
C ILE A 229 21.25 13.09 -11.59
N ASP A 230 19.95 12.84 -11.43
CA ASP A 230 19.03 12.60 -12.56
C ASP A 230 18.28 13.86 -13.09
N GLU A 231 18.62 15.07 -12.65
CA GLU A 231 17.84 16.28 -12.96
C GLU A 231 18.01 16.85 -14.39
N ILE A 232 19.04 16.40 -15.12
CA ILE A 232 19.58 17.14 -16.28
C ILE A 232 18.94 16.79 -17.64
N PRO A 233 18.64 15.52 -18.03
CA PRO A 233 17.99 15.23 -19.33
C PRO A 233 16.46 15.41 -19.33
N PHE A 234 15.89 15.88 -18.22
CA PHE A 234 14.45 15.75 -17.94
C PHE A 234 13.54 16.72 -18.72
N LEU A 235 14.05 17.87 -19.19
CA LEU A 235 13.20 18.95 -19.74
C LEU A 235 12.59 18.65 -21.12
N TYR A 236 13.30 17.94 -22.00
CA TYR A 236 12.89 17.80 -23.40
C TYR A 236 11.81 16.74 -23.63
N GLN A 237 11.62 15.80 -22.69
CA GLN A 237 10.65 14.71 -22.87
C GLN A 237 9.21 15.13 -22.58
N PHE A 238 8.98 16.07 -21.64
CA PHE A 238 7.64 16.47 -21.17
C PHE A 238 6.72 17.06 -22.23
N LEU A 239 7.28 17.75 -23.22
CA LEU A 239 6.49 18.43 -24.24
C LEU A 239 5.72 17.47 -25.16
N SER A 240 6.12 16.19 -25.19
CA SER A 240 5.50 15.14 -26.01
C SER A 240 4.54 14.23 -25.24
N TRP A 241 4.23 14.56 -23.98
CA TRP A 241 3.50 13.66 -23.09
C TRP A 241 1.99 13.75 -23.29
N PRO A 242 1.27 12.61 -23.22
CA PRO A 242 -0.18 12.62 -23.29
C PRO A 242 -0.72 13.38 -22.07
N LYS A 243 -1.29 14.56 -22.33
CA LYS A 243 -2.06 15.30 -21.35
C LYS A 243 -3.38 14.56 -21.13
N ASN A 244 -3.85 14.49 -19.88
CA ASN A 244 -5.13 13.89 -19.46
C ASN A 244 -5.15 12.38 -19.21
N LEU A 245 -4.26 11.90 -18.35
CA LEU A 245 -4.44 10.57 -17.76
C LEU A 245 -5.70 10.52 -16.87
N SER A 246 -6.33 9.35 -16.77
CA SER A 246 -7.59 9.13 -16.03
C SER A 246 -7.43 9.12 -14.50
N VAL A 247 -6.23 9.39 -13.98
CA VAL A 247 -5.94 9.33 -12.55
C VAL A 247 -6.75 10.39 -11.81
N LYS A 248 -7.61 9.94 -10.90
CA LYS A 248 -8.46 10.79 -10.04
C LYS A 248 -7.92 10.91 -8.63
N ARG A 249 -7.15 9.91 -8.19
CA ARG A 249 -6.53 9.85 -6.86
C ARG A 249 -5.03 9.62 -6.99
N LEU A 250 -4.25 10.56 -6.47
CA LEU A 250 -2.80 10.50 -6.44
C LEU A 250 -2.31 10.42 -4.99
N ILE A 251 -1.43 9.47 -4.69
CA ILE A 251 -0.81 9.33 -3.38
C ILE A 251 0.70 9.32 -3.55
N LEU A 252 1.38 10.31 -2.99
CA LEU A 252 2.82 10.47 -3.11
C LEU A 252 3.49 10.31 -1.76
N TYR A 253 4.46 9.42 -1.69
CA TYR A 253 5.25 9.18 -0.50
C TYR A 253 6.68 9.67 -0.71
N LYS A 254 7.27 10.21 0.36
CA LYS A 254 8.70 10.53 0.44
C LYS A 254 9.21 11.47 -0.65
N VAL A 255 8.39 12.45 -1.04
CA VAL A 255 8.74 13.42 -2.09
C VAL A 255 9.85 14.35 -1.61
N ASN A 256 10.92 14.45 -2.39
CA ASN A 256 12.13 15.21 -2.05
C ASN A 256 12.46 16.37 -3.02
N THR A 257 11.83 16.44 -4.19
CA THR A 257 12.06 17.49 -5.20
C THR A 257 10.75 18.13 -5.68
N GLN A 258 10.60 19.46 -5.50
CA GLN A 258 9.43 20.22 -5.97
C GLN A 258 9.22 20.11 -7.47
N ARG A 259 10.30 20.14 -8.25
CA ARG A 259 10.25 20.03 -9.71
C ARG A 259 9.63 18.72 -10.17
N LEU A 260 9.98 17.58 -9.56
CA LEU A 260 9.39 16.28 -9.92
C LEU A 260 7.90 16.25 -9.60
N MET A 261 7.52 16.79 -8.45
CA MET A 261 6.13 16.91 -8.01
C MET A 261 5.29 17.73 -8.99
N ILE A 262 5.74 18.94 -9.37
CA ILE A 262 5.02 19.80 -10.33
C ILE A 262 4.87 19.11 -11.70
N ASN A 263 5.95 18.51 -12.18
CA ASN A 263 5.98 17.77 -13.44
C ASN A 263 4.98 16.60 -13.44
N LEU A 264 4.84 15.92 -12.31
CA LEU A 264 3.82 14.91 -12.13
C LEU A 264 2.41 15.50 -12.17
N PHE A 265 2.16 16.61 -11.47
CA PHE A 265 0.83 17.25 -11.47
C PHE A 265 0.38 17.68 -12.86
N GLN A 266 1.31 18.17 -13.70
CA GLN A 266 1.03 18.50 -15.10
C GLN A 266 0.55 17.31 -15.94
N LEU A 267 0.93 16.07 -15.59
CA LEU A 267 0.47 14.85 -16.27
C LEU A 267 -0.94 14.42 -15.86
N VAL A 268 -1.32 14.72 -14.62
CA VAL A 268 -2.57 14.27 -14.01
C VAL A 268 -3.43 15.46 -13.52
N PRO A 269 -3.75 16.43 -14.41
CA PRO A 269 -4.49 17.64 -14.01
C PRO A 269 -5.92 17.35 -13.53
N ASN A 270 -6.43 16.14 -13.81
CA ASN A 270 -7.76 15.67 -13.44
C ASN A 270 -7.85 15.08 -12.02
N VAL A 271 -6.76 15.12 -11.25
CA VAL A 271 -6.72 14.63 -9.87
C VAL A 271 -7.67 15.43 -9.00
N SER A 272 -8.54 14.70 -8.32
CA SER A 272 -9.53 15.24 -7.37
C SER A 272 -9.16 14.95 -5.91
N HIS A 273 -8.28 13.99 -5.67
CA HIS A 273 -7.77 13.63 -4.36
C HIS A 273 -6.25 13.50 -4.42
N LEU A 274 -5.54 14.35 -3.70
CA LEU A 274 -4.10 14.29 -3.52
C LEU A 274 -3.79 13.96 -2.06
N LYS A 275 -3.03 12.89 -1.83
CA LYS A 275 -2.32 12.67 -0.57
C LYS A 275 -0.82 12.77 -0.85
N ILE A 276 -0.09 13.57 -0.08
CA ILE A 276 1.35 13.78 -0.29
C ILE A 276 2.11 13.83 1.04
N GLU A 277 3.25 13.14 1.08
CA GLU A 277 4.22 13.16 2.17
C GLU A 277 5.56 13.70 1.66
N ILE A 278 5.96 14.88 2.15
CA ILE A 278 7.16 15.62 1.78
C ILE A 278 8.19 15.52 2.91
N PHE A 279 9.45 15.27 2.55
CA PHE A 279 10.53 15.13 3.55
C PHE A 279 11.55 16.28 3.55
N SER A 280 11.77 16.95 2.41
CA SER A 280 12.88 17.91 2.27
C SER A 280 12.56 19.13 1.42
N ILE A 281 11.30 19.29 1.01
CA ILE A 281 10.86 20.46 0.24
C ILE A 281 10.23 21.44 1.22
N LYS A 282 10.64 22.70 1.16
CA LYS A 282 10.04 23.79 1.93
C LYS A 282 9.01 24.47 1.03
N LEU A 283 7.73 24.32 1.35
CA LEU A 283 6.62 25.00 0.67
C LEU A 283 5.72 25.69 1.68
N ASP A 284 5.53 26.98 1.52
CA ASP A 284 4.52 27.72 2.27
C ASP A 284 3.12 27.60 1.64
N GLY A 285 2.12 28.17 2.30
CA GLY A 285 0.73 28.12 1.86
C GLY A 285 0.48 28.89 0.56
N ASN A 286 1.25 29.94 0.27
CA ASN A 286 1.12 30.69 -0.98
C ASN A 286 1.69 29.88 -2.16
N GLU A 287 2.85 29.24 -1.96
CA GLU A 287 3.46 28.37 -2.97
C GLU A 287 2.57 27.16 -3.27
N TRP A 288 1.99 26.55 -2.25
CA TRP A 288 1.00 25.48 -2.43
C TRP A 288 -0.26 25.94 -3.15
N GLU A 289 -0.81 27.09 -2.78
CA GLU A 289 -1.96 27.69 -3.46
C GLU A 289 -1.66 27.87 -4.96
N GLN A 290 -0.51 28.45 -5.31
CA GLN A 290 -0.09 28.61 -6.71
C GLN A 290 0.07 27.26 -7.44
N ILE A 291 0.67 26.27 -6.79
CA ILE A 291 0.84 24.93 -7.38
C ILE A 291 -0.52 24.29 -7.66
N ILE A 292 -1.45 24.36 -6.71
CA ILE A 292 -2.78 23.74 -6.83
C ILE A 292 -3.59 24.43 -7.92
N VAL A 293 -3.65 25.76 -7.91
CA VAL A 293 -4.38 26.55 -8.91
C VAL A 293 -3.86 26.29 -10.32
N ASN A 294 -2.53 26.24 -10.50
CA ASN A 294 -1.94 26.12 -11.84
C ASN A 294 -1.95 24.69 -12.39
N TYR A 295 -1.83 23.67 -11.53
CA TYR A 295 -1.58 22.29 -11.98
C TYR A 295 -2.65 21.28 -11.56
N LEU A 296 -3.46 21.58 -10.55
CA LEU A 296 -4.48 20.66 -10.01
C LEU A 296 -5.85 21.36 -9.86
N PRO A 297 -6.40 21.96 -10.92
CA PRO A 297 -7.62 22.77 -10.85
C PRO A 297 -8.88 21.98 -10.43
N GLN A 298 -8.84 20.65 -10.47
CA GLN A 298 -9.95 19.77 -10.11
C GLN A 298 -9.84 19.20 -8.68
N LEU A 299 -8.86 19.66 -7.90
CA LEU A 299 -8.55 19.14 -6.57
C LEU A 299 -9.68 19.47 -5.58
N LYS A 300 -10.22 18.44 -4.92
CA LYS A 300 -11.27 18.55 -3.90
C LYS A 300 -10.81 18.11 -2.52
N VAL A 301 -9.92 17.13 -2.47
CA VAL A 301 -9.35 16.61 -1.24
C VAL A 301 -7.85 16.76 -1.29
N PHE A 302 -7.31 17.54 -0.37
CA PHE A 302 -5.88 17.73 -0.20
C PHE A 302 -5.45 17.20 1.17
N GLN A 303 -4.58 16.19 1.16
CA GLN A 303 -3.95 15.62 2.35
C GLN A 303 -2.45 15.82 2.23
N MET A 304 -1.87 16.64 3.10
CA MET A 304 -0.43 16.89 3.12
C MET A 304 0.16 16.52 4.47
N LYS A 305 1.34 15.92 4.45
CA LYS A 305 2.32 15.90 5.54
C LYS A 305 3.66 16.41 5.00
N MET A 306 4.31 17.31 5.71
CA MET A 306 5.59 17.89 5.33
C MET A 306 6.48 18.04 6.56
N ASN A 307 7.67 17.45 6.48
CA ASN A 307 8.74 17.74 7.43
C ASN A 307 9.59 18.89 6.89
N THR A 308 9.89 19.89 7.73
CA THR A 308 10.61 21.09 7.30
C THR A 308 11.58 21.60 8.36
N ASP A 309 12.71 22.14 7.92
CA ASP A 309 13.74 22.70 8.80
C ASP A 309 13.64 24.24 8.81
N LEU A 310 12.51 24.81 9.24
CA LEU A 310 12.35 26.28 9.29
C LEU A 310 13.14 26.92 10.45
N CYS A 311 13.47 26.12 11.46
CA CYS A 311 14.08 26.56 12.70
C CYS A 311 15.45 25.92 12.89
N HIS A 312 16.46 26.75 13.15
CA HIS A 312 17.86 26.33 13.32
C HIS A 312 18.47 26.80 14.65
N SER A 313 17.66 27.39 15.53
CA SER A 313 18.13 27.99 16.79
C SER A 313 17.32 27.47 17.97
N ILE A 314 17.97 27.31 19.12
CA ILE A 314 17.36 26.90 20.40
C ILE A 314 16.42 27.99 20.96
N ASP A 315 16.42 29.20 20.38
CA ASP A 315 15.56 30.31 20.78
C ASP A 315 14.09 30.06 20.39
N ASN A 316 13.31 29.56 21.34
CA ASN A 316 11.89 29.22 21.17
C ASN A 316 11.04 30.41 20.73
N GLN A 317 11.28 31.62 21.24
CA GLN A 317 10.44 32.78 20.93
C GLN A 317 10.57 33.17 19.45
N ARG A 318 11.81 33.19 18.94
CA ARG A 318 12.08 33.46 17.52
C ARG A 318 11.52 32.36 16.61
N ASN A 319 11.44 31.13 17.10
CA ASN A 319 10.85 30.01 16.35
C ASN A 319 9.32 30.11 16.28
N GLU A 320 8.66 30.49 17.38
CA GLU A 320 7.23 30.71 17.38
C GLU A 320 6.80 31.79 16.37
N GLU A 321 7.51 32.91 16.31
CA GLU A 321 7.23 33.98 15.33
C GLU A 321 7.37 33.49 13.89
N LYS A 322 8.41 32.69 13.60
CA LYS A 322 8.59 32.08 12.28
C LYS A 322 7.47 31.10 11.93
N ILE A 323 7.02 30.33 12.91
CA ILE A 323 5.91 29.39 12.73
C ILE A 323 4.60 30.13 12.51
N ASP A 324 4.37 31.24 13.22
CA ASP A 324 3.20 32.09 13.02
C ASP A 324 3.20 32.73 11.63
N GLN A 325 4.35 33.24 11.18
CA GLN A 325 4.51 33.77 9.81
C GLN A 325 4.26 32.69 8.76
N PHE A 326 4.81 31.49 8.97
CA PHE A 326 4.61 30.36 8.07
C PHE A 326 3.13 29.93 8.03
N LEU A 327 2.47 29.76 9.19
CA LEU A 327 1.05 29.40 9.24
C LEU A 327 0.13 30.49 8.71
N ALA A 328 0.52 31.77 8.79
CA ALA A 328 -0.24 32.87 8.22
C ALA A 328 -0.45 32.72 6.70
N THR A 329 0.52 32.10 6.00
CA THR A 329 0.39 31.82 4.55
C THR A 329 -0.71 30.79 4.22
N TYR A 330 -1.16 30.01 5.21
CA TYR A 330 -2.26 29.06 5.07
C TYR A 330 -3.61 29.61 5.58
N ARG A 331 -3.70 30.93 5.86
CA ARG A 331 -4.92 31.59 6.33
C ARG A 331 -5.63 32.43 5.25
N THR A 332 -5.26 32.26 3.99
CA THR A 332 -5.93 32.96 2.88
C THR A 332 -7.36 32.43 2.68
N PRO A 333 -8.27 33.17 2.02
CA PRO A 333 -9.62 32.70 1.70
C PRO A 333 -9.61 31.38 0.91
N PHE A 334 -8.58 31.14 0.10
CA PHE A 334 -8.37 29.87 -0.60
C PHE A 334 -8.37 28.69 0.39
N TRP A 335 -7.55 28.74 1.44
CA TRP A 335 -7.43 27.66 2.42
C TRP A 335 -8.65 27.52 3.32
N ILE A 336 -9.11 28.64 3.89
CA ILE A 336 -10.09 28.63 5.00
C ILE A 336 -11.53 28.61 4.49
N GLU A 337 -11.86 29.47 3.52
CA GLU A 337 -13.25 29.69 3.10
C GLU A 337 -13.64 28.79 1.92
N HIS A 338 -12.79 28.75 0.88
CA HIS A 338 -13.12 28.02 -0.35
C HIS A 338 -12.94 26.51 -0.20
N HIS A 339 -11.85 26.08 0.44
CA HIS A 339 -11.48 24.66 0.52
C HIS A 339 -11.64 24.03 1.90
N GLN A 340 -11.64 24.84 2.96
CA GLN A 340 -11.67 24.37 4.36
C GLN A 340 -10.54 23.35 4.66
N TRP A 341 -9.38 23.54 4.05
CA TRP A 341 -8.19 22.72 4.29
C TRP A 341 -7.36 23.33 5.40
N PHE A 342 -7.67 22.96 6.64
CA PHE A 342 -6.93 23.45 7.80
C PHE A 342 -5.58 22.76 7.94
N ILE A 343 -4.56 23.53 8.24
CA ILE A 343 -3.20 23.08 8.52
C ILE A 343 -2.92 23.13 10.02
N ARG A 344 -2.22 22.09 10.50
CA ARG A 344 -1.62 22.00 11.84
C ARG A 344 -0.11 21.87 11.71
N CYS A 345 0.59 22.55 12.59
CA CYS A 345 2.04 22.52 12.69
C CYS A 345 2.40 22.00 14.08
N HIS A 346 3.22 20.96 14.15
CA HIS A 346 3.85 20.48 15.36
C HIS A 346 5.35 20.74 15.27
N TRP A 347 5.96 21.16 16.38
CA TRP A 347 7.40 21.31 16.45
C TRP A 347 7.92 20.92 17.83
N GLY A 348 9.20 20.56 17.88
CA GLY A 348 9.89 20.16 19.11
C GLY A 348 11.36 19.90 18.87
N LEU A 349 12.11 19.67 19.94
CA LEU A 349 13.55 19.42 19.90
C LEU A 349 13.85 17.94 19.71
N TRP A 350 14.60 17.60 18.66
CA TRP A 350 15.15 16.26 18.45
C TRP A 350 16.65 16.32 18.22
N MET A 351 17.43 15.67 19.08
CA MET A 351 18.90 15.55 18.95
C MET A 351 19.63 16.89 18.70
N LYS A 352 19.12 17.97 19.30
CA LYS A 352 19.60 19.38 19.21
C LYS A 352 19.12 20.17 17.99
N ASP A 353 18.41 19.55 17.07
CA ASP A 353 17.72 20.24 15.97
C ASP A 353 16.22 20.37 16.27
N ILE A 354 15.57 21.35 15.65
CA ILE A 354 14.11 21.49 15.76
C ILE A 354 13.49 20.74 14.58
N MET A 355 12.69 19.73 14.91
CA MET A 355 11.86 19.06 13.92
C MET A 355 10.52 19.80 13.83
N ILE A 356 10.08 20.09 12.60
CA ILE A 356 8.77 20.66 12.35
C ILE A 356 8.00 19.73 11.41
N CYS A 357 6.81 19.35 11.82
CA CYS A 357 5.87 18.53 11.07
C CYS A 357 4.61 19.35 10.80
N VAL A 358 4.31 19.57 9.53
CA VAL A 358 3.15 20.32 9.06
C VAL A 358 2.20 19.35 8.36
N TYR A 359 0.92 19.36 8.72
CA TYR A 359 -0.05 18.47 8.08
C TYR A 359 -1.47 19.04 8.01
N SER A 360 -2.26 18.51 7.08
CA SER A 360 -3.67 18.88 6.88
C SER A 360 -4.60 18.12 7.83
N LEU A 361 -5.57 18.81 8.44
CA LEU A 361 -6.63 18.24 9.28
C LEU A 361 -7.86 17.79 8.44
N PRO A 362 -8.67 16.83 8.93
CA PRO A 362 -8.54 16.08 10.19
C PRO A 362 -7.66 14.82 10.06
N TYR A 363 -6.79 14.76 9.05
CA TYR A 363 -6.16 13.51 8.65
C TYR A 363 -4.97 13.14 9.55
N LYS A 364 -5.05 11.97 10.18
CA LYS A 364 -3.91 11.34 10.86
C LYS A 364 -3.05 10.59 9.83
N PHE A 365 -1.78 10.95 9.72
CA PHE A 365 -0.82 10.30 8.84
C PHE A 365 -0.13 9.12 9.54
N GLY A 366 -0.86 8.01 9.71
CA GLY A 366 -0.33 6.70 10.18
C GLY A 366 0.37 6.69 11.54
N ASP A 367 0.75 5.49 12.00
CA ASP A 367 1.34 5.25 13.33
C ASP A 367 2.73 5.89 13.53
N SER A 368 3.38 6.38 12.46
CA SER A 368 4.67 7.07 12.58
C SER A 368 4.56 8.41 13.34
N LEU A 369 3.37 9.00 13.41
CA LEU A 369 3.14 10.18 14.23
C LEU A 369 3.26 9.85 15.73
N ILE A 370 3.05 8.61 16.19
CA ILE A 370 3.10 8.30 17.63
C ILE A 370 4.51 8.45 18.20
N TYR A 371 5.55 8.13 17.40
CA TYR A 371 6.95 8.38 17.77
C TYR A 371 7.34 9.86 17.63
N GLU A 372 6.74 10.58 16.68
CA GLU A 372 6.99 12.02 16.47
C GLU A 372 6.24 12.87 17.53
N ASP A 373 5.03 12.49 17.93
CA ASP A 373 4.16 13.19 18.89
C ASP A 373 4.75 13.19 20.31
N GLN A 374 5.57 12.20 20.67
CA GLN A 374 6.31 12.20 21.94
C GLN A 374 7.51 13.17 21.93
N LEU A 375 7.98 13.57 20.74
CA LEU A 375 9.14 14.45 20.54
C LEU A 375 8.73 15.88 20.16
N LEU A 376 7.50 16.07 19.65
CA LEU A 376 6.93 17.35 19.25
C LEU A 376 5.94 17.83 20.31
N ASP A 377 6.41 18.67 21.23
CA ASP A 377 5.67 19.13 22.42
C ASP A 377 4.79 20.37 22.16
N GLN A 378 5.01 21.08 21.04
CA GLN A 378 4.30 22.31 20.72
C GLN A 378 3.47 22.18 19.44
N THR A 379 2.30 22.82 19.40
CA THR A 379 1.38 22.76 18.27
C THR A 379 0.64 24.07 18.04
N LYS A 380 0.41 24.40 16.77
CA LYS A 380 -0.42 25.54 16.31
C LYS A 380 -1.25 25.11 15.11
N SER A 381 -2.41 25.73 14.93
CA SER A 381 -3.31 25.42 13.81
C SER A 381 -3.92 26.67 13.19
N THR A 382 -4.36 26.51 11.95
CA THR A 382 -5.22 27.46 11.23
C THR A 382 -6.71 27.22 11.50
N CYS A 383 -7.08 26.11 12.16
CA CYS A 383 -8.46 25.84 12.54
C CYS A 383 -8.93 26.79 13.66
N PRO A 384 -10.06 27.49 13.50
CA PRO A 384 -10.62 28.34 14.55
C PRO A 384 -11.21 27.49 15.67
N GLY A 385 -10.56 27.51 16.83
CA GLY A 385 -10.91 26.72 18.01
C GLY A 385 -9.97 25.52 18.18
N GLU A 386 -9.38 25.39 19.37
CA GLU A 386 -8.53 24.26 19.75
C GLU A 386 -9.36 22.97 19.85
N MET A 387 -9.81 22.41 18.73
CA MET A 387 -10.29 21.04 18.71
C MET A 387 -9.07 20.11 18.79
N HIS A 388 -8.76 19.69 20.01
CA HIS A 388 -7.89 18.54 20.27
C HIS A 388 -8.58 17.30 19.65
N PHE A 389 -7.97 16.73 18.60
CA PHE A 389 -8.41 15.54 17.87
C PHE A 389 -7.38 14.42 17.99
#